data_AF-A0A2S5RCW6-F1
#
_entry.id   AF-A0A2S5RCW6-F1
#
_cell.length_a   1.000
_cell.length_b   1.000
_cell.length_c   1.000
_cell.angle_alpha   90.00
_cell.angle_beta   90.00
_cell.angle_gamma   90.00
#
_symmetry.space_group_name_H-M   'P 1'
#
loop_
_entity.id
_entity.type
_entity.pdbx_description
1 polymer ?
#
loop_
_entity_poly.entity_id
_entity_poly.type
_entity_poly.pdbx_seq_one_letter_code
_entity_poly.pdbx_strand_id
1 'polypeptide(L)'
;MKLETLFLIILATFWLATLIVVGFLAWLYQQKHKPLIAVRKKYFQEFQTLKKHFDLKQLPPIALNWELPIGEKLLFVANKIPIKTRSKKPKQFEKLAKEGSQLGMIESYYDDDEFLPLKAAYKLNLKDHFQTTNGDIFVSNKRIIIQWENQSNLEIALADCLQAYISMIPHEKTLIAGVILHTKKSVYELLLIDSIIVLIINSLLKRGYDV
;
A
#
# COMPACT_ATOMS: atom_id res chain seq x y z
N MET A 1 -37.85 15.44 -47.77
CA MET A 1 -37.18 14.55 -46.79
C MET A 1 -38.23 14.06 -45.81
N LYS A 2 -38.38 12.75 -45.59
CA LYS A 2 -39.43 12.23 -44.70
C LYS A 2 -39.07 12.54 -43.24
N LEU A 3 -40.09 12.77 -42.40
CA LEU A 3 -39.93 13.06 -40.97
C LEU A 3 -39.10 11.99 -40.24
N GLU A 4 -39.30 10.72 -40.62
CA GLU A 4 -38.54 9.56 -40.13
C GLU A 4 -37.03 9.69 -40.40
N THR A 5 -36.67 10.15 -41.60
CA THR A 5 -35.27 10.36 -42.00
C THR A 5 -34.65 11.52 -41.20
N LEU A 6 -35.40 12.59 -40.96
CA LEU A 6 -34.95 13.71 -40.13
C LEU A 6 -34.69 13.26 -38.68
N PHE A 7 -35.58 12.46 -38.11
CA PHE A 7 -35.44 11.92 -36.75
C PHE A 7 -34.20 11.03 -36.60
N LEU A 8 -33.97 10.12 -37.56
CA LEU A 8 -32.78 9.26 -37.57
C LEU A 8 -31.47 10.07 -37.63
N ILE A 9 -31.43 11.15 -38.43
CA ILE A 9 -30.27 12.03 -38.53
C ILE A 9 -29.99 12.72 -37.19
N ILE A 10 -31.03 13.23 -36.51
CA ILE A 10 -30.89 13.86 -35.19
C ILE A 10 -30.36 12.87 -34.15
N LEU A 11 -30.93 11.66 -34.11
CA LEU A 11 -30.50 10.61 -33.18
C LEU A 11 -29.04 10.19 -33.42
N ALA A 12 -28.65 9.99 -34.68
CA ALA A 12 -27.28 9.65 -35.05
C ALA A 12 -26.29 10.77 -34.67
N THR A 13 -26.68 12.03 -34.89
CA THR A 13 -25.86 13.19 -34.52
C THR A 13 -25.70 13.28 -33.00
N PHE A 14 -26.77 13.06 -32.23
CA PHE A 14 -26.72 13.06 -30.77
C PHE A 14 -25.87 11.92 -30.22
N TRP A 15 -25.98 10.73 -30.80
CA TRP A 15 -25.15 9.58 -30.46
C TRP A 15 -23.66 9.85 -30.73
N LEU A 16 -23.35 10.39 -31.90
CA LEU A 16 -21.97 10.76 -32.27
C LEU A 16 -21.41 11.84 -31.33
N ALA A 17 -22.19 12.87 -31.03
CA ALA A 17 -21.82 13.92 -30.08
C ALA A 17 -21.53 13.33 -28.69
N THR A 18 -22.36 12.39 -28.22
CA THR A 18 -22.15 11.71 -26.94
C THR A 18 -20.84 10.92 -26.93
N LEU A 19 -20.53 10.19 -28.01
CA LEU A 19 -19.27 9.47 -28.13
C LEU A 19 -18.04 10.39 -28.10
N ILE A 20 -18.11 11.53 -28.77
CA ILE A 20 -17.03 12.53 -28.76
C ILE A 20 -16.83 13.07 -27.34
N VAL A 21 -17.92 13.40 -26.62
CA VAL A 21 -17.84 13.88 -25.24
C VAL A 21 -17.25 12.82 -24.30
N VAL A 22 -17.69 11.57 -24.40
CA VAL A 22 -17.16 10.46 -23.59
C VAL A 22 -15.68 10.19 -23.91
N GLY A 23 -15.30 10.20 -25.19
CA GLY A 23 -13.92 10.04 -25.61
C GLY A 23 -13.01 11.16 -25.11
N PHE A 24 -13.49 12.42 -25.16
CA PHE A 24 -12.78 13.57 -24.62
C PHE A 24 -12.62 13.49 -23.09
N LEU A 25 -13.68 13.11 -22.37
CA LEU A 25 -13.62 12.87 -20.93
C LEU A 25 -12.63 11.75 -20.58
N ALA A 26 -12.60 10.66 -21.34
CA ALA A 26 -11.65 9.56 -21.15
C ALA A 26 -10.20 10.01 -21.40
N TRP A 27 -9.97 10.86 -22.43
CA TRP A 27 -8.66 11.44 -22.70
C TRP A 27 -8.19 12.38 -21.58
N LEU A 28 -9.05 13.27 -21.08
CA LEU A 28 -8.75 14.14 -19.94
C LEU A 28 -8.43 13.32 -18.68
N TYR A 29 -9.21 12.26 -18.44
CA TYR A 29 -8.96 11.31 -17.36
C TYR A 29 -7.58 10.66 -17.51
N GLN A 30 -7.24 10.16 -18.71
CA GLN A 30 -5.94 9.54 -18.96
C GLN A 30 -4.79 10.52 -18.71
N GLN A 31 -4.86 11.74 -19.22
CA GLN A 31 -3.83 12.77 -19.04
C GLN A 31 -3.59 13.09 -17.56
N LYS A 32 -4.66 13.30 -16.79
CA LYS A 32 -4.57 13.64 -15.38
C LYS A 32 -3.95 12.50 -14.53
N HIS A 33 -4.12 11.25 -14.94
CA HIS A 33 -3.72 10.09 -14.14
C HIS A 33 -2.42 9.42 -14.59
N LYS A 34 -1.96 9.69 -15.82
CA LYS A 34 -0.72 9.17 -16.39
C LYS A 34 0.51 9.31 -15.47
N PRO A 35 0.79 10.47 -14.82
CA PRO A 35 1.96 10.58 -13.93
C PRO A 35 1.85 9.68 -12.70
N LEU A 36 0.65 9.57 -12.10
CA LEU A 36 0.43 8.69 -10.95
C LEU A 36 0.59 7.22 -11.30
N ILE A 37 0.10 6.82 -12.48
CA ILE A 37 0.26 5.45 -13.01
C ILE A 37 1.75 5.15 -13.24
N ALA A 38 2.52 6.10 -13.77
CA ALA A 38 3.95 5.93 -14.02
C ALA A 38 4.75 5.77 -12.72
N VAL A 39 4.52 6.63 -11.72
CA VAL A 39 5.17 6.53 -10.41
C VAL A 39 4.85 5.19 -9.73
N ARG A 40 3.57 4.78 -9.78
CA ARG A 40 3.13 3.47 -9.27
C ARG A 40 3.87 2.33 -9.97
N LYS A 41 3.86 2.30 -11.30
CA LYS A 41 4.49 1.22 -12.08
C LYS A 41 5.98 1.13 -11.75
N LYS A 42 6.67 2.26 -11.65
CA LYS A 42 8.07 2.32 -11.25
C LYS A 42 8.30 1.72 -9.85
N TYR A 43 7.54 2.13 -8.85
CA TYR A 43 7.67 1.61 -7.49
C TYR A 43 7.43 0.08 -7.41
N PHE A 44 6.42 -0.43 -8.13
CA PHE A 44 6.16 -1.86 -8.21
C PHE A 44 7.29 -2.63 -8.91
N GLN A 45 7.83 -2.09 -10.00
CA GLN A 45 8.97 -2.69 -10.69
C GLN A 45 10.22 -2.74 -9.81
N GLU A 46 10.50 -1.65 -9.07
CA GLU A 46 11.59 -1.59 -8.10
C GLU A 46 11.41 -2.66 -7.01
N PHE A 47 10.21 -2.78 -6.44
CA PHE A 47 9.91 -3.80 -5.45
C PHE A 47 10.05 -5.23 -5.99
N GLN A 48 9.57 -5.52 -7.20
CA GLN A 48 9.71 -6.84 -7.81
C GLN A 48 11.17 -7.19 -8.08
N THR A 49 11.97 -6.20 -8.48
CA THR A 49 13.41 -6.38 -8.67
C THR A 49 14.10 -6.66 -7.34
N LEU A 50 13.73 -5.92 -6.29
CA LEU A 50 14.28 -6.10 -4.95
C LEU A 50 13.90 -7.48 -4.38
N LYS A 51 12.65 -7.90 -4.56
CA LYS A 51 12.14 -9.22 -4.15
C LYS A 51 12.93 -10.38 -4.76
N LYS A 52 13.35 -10.28 -6.03
CA LYS A 52 14.12 -11.34 -6.70
C LYS A 52 15.51 -11.55 -6.10
N HIS A 53 16.11 -10.50 -5.55
CA HIS A 53 17.48 -10.54 -5.01
C HIS A 53 17.52 -10.52 -3.48
N PHE A 54 16.36 -10.54 -2.83
CA PHE A 54 16.28 -10.42 -1.38
C PHE A 54 16.57 -11.76 -0.68
N ASP A 55 17.57 -11.75 0.20
CA ASP A 55 17.81 -12.84 1.15
C ASP A 55 17.93 -12.28 2.57
N LEU A 56 16.99 -12.67 3.43
CA LEU A 56 16.96 -12.28 4.85
C LEU A 56 18.25 -12.67 5.58
N LYS A 57 18.90 -13.79 5.20
CA LYS A 57 20.13 -14.27 5.86
C LYS A 57 21.32 -13.35 5.62
N GLN A 58 21.28 -12.54 4.56
CA GLN A 58 22.36 -11.63 4.18
C GLN A 58 22.23 -10.26 4.82
N LEU A 59 21.12 -9.98 5.53
CA LEU A 59 20.95 -8.75 6.28
C LEU A 59 21.76 -8.85 7.58
N PRO A 60 22.86 -8.07 7.72
CA PRO A 60 23.57 -8.04 8.98
C PRO A 60 22.67 -7.42 10.06
N PRO A 61 22.68 -7.95 11.30
CA PRO A 61 22.00 -7.29 12.40
C PRO A 61 22.55 -5.87 12.56
N ILE A 62 21.66 -4.91 12.70
CA ILE A 62 22.04 -3.51 12.87
C ILE A 62 22.55 -3.34 14.30
N ALA A 63 23.81 -2.93 14.45
CA ALA A 63 24.40 -2.63 15.75
C ALA A 63 23.70 -1.41 16.37
N LEU A 64 23.23 -1.53 17.61
CA LEU A 64 22.59 -0.45 18.36
C LEU A 64 23.36 -0.14 19.63
N ASN A 65 23.17 1.10 20.10
CA ASN A 65 23.57 1.57 21.43
C ASN A 65 22.50 1.28 22.50
N TRP A 66 21.50 0.45 22.21
CA TRP A 66 20.38 0.13 23.10
C TRP A 66 20.41 -1.34 23.51
N GLU A 67 19.99 -1.63 24.75
CA GLU A 67 19.82 -2.99 25.24
C GLU A 67 18.53 -3.59 24.66
N LEU A 68 18.69 -4.56 23.76
CA LEU A 68 17.59 -5.39 23.28
C LEU A 68 17.32 -6.53 24.28
N PRO A 69 16.05 -6.92 24.49
CA PRO A 69 15.71 -8.14 25.20
C PRO A 69 16.45 -9.37 24.66
N ILE A 70 16.75 -10.32 25.53
CA ILE A 70 17.52 -11.52 25.18
C ILE A 70 16.87 -12.26 23.99
N GLY A 71 17.68 -12.54 22.97
CA GLY A 71 17.26 -13.22 21.74
C GLY A 71 16.44 -12.37 20.76
N GLU A 72 16.41 -11.05 20.94
CA GLU A 72 15.83 -10.10 19.97
C GLU A 72 16.95 -9.51 19.10
N LYS A 73 16.80 -9.58 17.77
CA LYS A 73 17.72 -9.01 16.77
C LYS A 73 16.98 -7.99 15.93
N LEU A 74 17.58 -6.80 15.80
CA LEU A 74 17.05 -5.74 14.96
C LEU A 74 17.50 -5.92 13.50
N LEU A 75 16.54 -5.85 12.58
CA LEU A 75 16.75 -6.12 11.15
C LEU A 75 16.44 -4.89 10.28
N PHE A 76 15.71 -3.91 10.80
CA PHE A 76 15.39 -2.69 10.05
C PHE A 76 15.25 -1.50 11.00
N VAL A 77 15.75 -0.35 10.55
CA VAL A 77 15.56 0.95 11.18
C VAL A 77 15.28 1.97 10.10
N ALA A 78 14.27 2.80 10.31
CA ALA A 78 14.08 3.99 9.54
C ALA A 78 13.60 5.12 10.44
N ASN A 79 14.22 6.28 10.28
CA ASN A 79 14.03 7.41 11.18
C ASN A 79 13.20 8.50 10.49
N LYS A 80 12.40 9.24 11.29
CA LYS A 80 11.60 10.40 10.86
C LYS A 80 10.66 10.08 9.69
N ILE A 81 9.99 8.94 9.77
CA ILE A 81 8.99 8.52 8.79
C ILE A 81 7.64 9.16 9.15
N PRO A 82 6.93 9.76 8.18
CA PRO A 82 5.56 10.16 8.40
C PRO A 82 4.66 8.90 8.52
N ILE A 83 3.95 8.78 9.64
CA ILE A 83 3.14 7.61 9.94
C ILE A 83 1.69 8.03 10.11
N LYS A 84 0.78 7.27 9.50
CA LYS A 84 -0.66 7.44 9.61
C LYS A 84 -1.28 6.18 10.18
N THR A 85 -1.88 6.31 11.36
CA THR A 85 -2.51 5.19 12.06
C THR A 85 -4.01 5.17 11.78
N ARG A 86 -4.52 4.03 11.29
CA ARG A 86 -5.96 3.77 11.24
C ARG A 86 -6.33 2.71 12.27
N SER A 87 -6.89 3.17 13.40
CA SER A 87 -7.21 2.34 14.56
C SER A 87 -8.34 1.34 14.34
N LYS A 88 -9.18 1.52 13.30
CA LYS A 88 -10.22 0.57 12.92
C LYS A 88 -9.95 0.05 11.51
N LYS A 89 -9.96 -1.28 11.36
CA LYS A 89 -9.95 -1.92 10.04
C LYS A 89 -11.10 -1.36 9.22
N PRO A 90 -10.82 -0.69 8.09
CA PRO A 90 -11.88 -0.39 7.14
C PRO A 90 -12.53 -1.72 6.73
N LYS A 91 -13.87 -1.77 6.56
CA LYS A 91 -14.60 -2.98 6.11
C LYS A 91 -14.01 -3.64 4.86
N GLN A 92 -13.26 -2.88 4.06
CA GLN A 92 -12.52 -3.37 2.88
C GLN A 92 -11.37 -4.32 3.25
N PHE A 93 -10.67 -4.09 4.37
CA PHE A 93 -9.59 -4.96 4.84
C PHE A 93 -10.10 -6.23 5.54
N GLU A 94 -11.30 -6.18 6.13
CA GLU A 94 -11.95 -7.40 6.67
C GLU A 94 -12.29 -8.40 5.56
N LYS A 95 -12.61 -7.92 4.36
CA LYS A 95 -12.82 -8.79 3.17
C LYS A 95 -11.50 -9.39 2.68
N LEU A 96 -10.44 -8.59 2.59
CA LEU A 96 -9.10 -9.07 2.23
C LEU A 96 -8.57 -10.14 3.20
N ALA A 97 -8.86 -10.03 4.50
CA ALA A 97 -8.47 -11.05 5.48
C ALA A 97 -9.22 -12.38 5.31
N LYS A 98 -10.47 -12.36 4.85
CA LYS A 98 -11.28 -13.56 4.58
C LYS A 98 -10.88 -14.25 3.28
N GLU A 99 -10.52 -13.48 2.27
CA GLU A 99 -9.94 -14.00 1.03
C GLU A 99 -8.52 -14.55 1.30
N GLY A 100 -7.80 -13.91 2.23
CA GLY A 100 -6.50 -14.26 2.85
C GLY A 100 -6.26 -15.72 3.26
N SER A 101 -7.28 -16.49 3.63
CA SER A 101 -7.11 -17.88 4.05
C SER A 101 -7.07 -18.88 2.90
N GLN A 102 -7.49 -18.46 1.70
CA GLN A 102 -7.31 -19.22 0.45
C GLN A 102 -6.01 -18.83 -0.29
N LEU A 103 -5.24 -17.88 0.26
CA LEU A 103 -4.08 -17.24 -0.38
C LEU A 103 -2.77 -18.06 -0.41
N GLY A 104 -2.79 -19.34 -0.02
CA GLY A 104 -1.67 -20.26 -0.26
C GLY A 104 -1.38 -20.49 -1.76
N MET A 105 -2.32 -20.11 -2.64
CA MET A 105 -2.27 -20.24 -4.10
C MET A 105 -1.96 -18.92 -4.84
N ILE A 106 -1.43 -17.92 -4.13
CA ILE A 106 -1.22 -16.58 -4.68
C ILE A 106 0.24 -16.39 -5.13
N GLU A 107 0.63 -17.25 -6.07
CA GLU A 107 1.57 -16.84 -7.13
C GLU A 107 0.84 -16.05 -8.23
N SER A 108 -0.49 -16.16 -8.32
CA SER A 108 -1.33 -15.39 -9.26
C SER A 108 -1.66 -13.95 -8.81
N TYR A 109 -1.33 -13.49 -7.58
CA TYR A 109 -1.50 -12.07 -7.17
C TYR A 109 -0.75 -11.10 -8.08
N TYR A 110 0.34 -11.60 -8.65
CA TYR A 110 1.33 -10.78 -9.32
C TYR A 110 1.04 -10.65 -10.81
N ASP A 111 0.21 -11.54 -11.36
CA ASP A 111 0.02 -11.64 -12.82
C ASP A 111 -1.41 -11.35 -13.28
N ASP A 112 -2.45 -11.37 -12.43
CA ASP A 112 -3.79 -10.94 -12.86
C ASP A 112 -4.60 -10.27 -11.73
N ASP A 113 -5.31 -9.20 -12.09
CA ASP A 113 -6.25 -8.39 -11.31
C ASP A 113 -5.70 -7.44 -10.22
N GLU A 114 -5.05 -6.36 -10.68
CA GLU A 114 -4.60 -5.18 -9.91
C GLU A 114 -5.72 -4.33 -9.21
N PHE A 115 -6.87 -4.88 -8.80
CA PHE A 115 -8.11 -4.09 -8.73
C PHE A 115 -8.73 -3.73 -7.38
N LEU A 116 -8.23 -4.17 -6.22
CA LEU A 116 -8.97 -3.93 -4.96
C LEU A 116 -8.43 -2.87 -4.00
N PRO A 117 -7.11 -2.64 -3.85
CA PRO A 117 -6.63 -1.52 -3.04
C PRO A 117 -6.80 -0.15 -3.74
N LEU A 118 -6.82 -0.12 -5.08
CA LEU A 118 -6.69 1.10 -5.87
C LEU A 118 -8.00 1.82 -6.18
N LYS A 119 -9.12 1.10 -6.38
CA LYS A 119 -10.41 1.74 -6.60
C LYS A 119 -10.91 2.45 -5.34
N ALA A 120 -10.54 1.93 -4.17
CA ALA A 120 -10.88 2.53 -2.89
C ALA A 120 -10.08 3.81 -2.63
N ALA A 121 -8.75 3.80 -2.79
CA ALA A 121 -7.91 4.98 -2.54
C ALA A 121 -8.23 6.14 -3.51
N TYR A 122 -8.60 5.85 -4.75
CA TYR A 122 -8.93 6.87 -5.75
C TYR A 122 -10.34 7.46 -5.60
N LYS A 123 -11.32 6.67 -5.10
CA LYS A 123 -12.69 7.17 -4.81
C LYS A 123 -12.83 7.84 -3.45
N LEU A 124 -11.85 7.71 -2.57
CA LEU A 124 -11.87 8.35 -1.26
C LEU A 124 -11.37 9.79 -1.44
N ASN A 125 -12.32 10.72 -1.43
CA ASN A 125 -12.11 12.16 -1.26
C ASN A 125 -10.82 12.45 -0.46
N LEU A 126 -9.92 13.23 -1.06
CA LEU A 126 -8.68 13.79 -0.50
C LEU A 126 -8.95 14.75 0.69
N LYS A 127 -9.72 14.27 1.67
CA LYS A 127 -9.93 14.87 2.98
C LYS A 127 -9.55 13.82 4.02
N ASP A 128 -8.33 13.33 3.95
CA ASP A 128 -7.76 12.63 5.09
C ASP A 128 -7.41 13.70 6.14
N HIS A 129 -8.34 13.97 7.06
CA HIS A 129 -8.10 14.76 8.28
C HIS A 129 -7.32 13.96 9.34
N PHE A 130 -6.40 13.10 8.91
CA PHE A 130 -5.62 12.28 9.82
C PHE A 130 -4.31 13.00 10.13
N GLN A 131 -4.03 13.16 11.42
CA GLN A 131 -2.76 13.67 11.88
C GLN A 131 -1.67 12.72 11.39
N THR A 132 -0.78 13.25 10.56
CA THR A 132 0.47 12.58 10.20
C THR A 132 1.47 12.98 11.26
N THR A 133 2.04 11.99 11.93
CA THR A 133 3.06 12.23 12.96
C THR A 133 4.34 11.57 12.49
N ASN A 134 5.45 12.29 12.61
CA ASN A 134 6.75 11.72 12.33
C ASN A 134 7.12 10.74 13.45
N GLY A 135 7.74 9.64 13.06
CA GLY A 135 8.24 8.65 14.00
C GLY A 135 9.30 7.75 13.41
N ASP A 136 9.99 7.05 14.29
CA ASP A 136 11.00 6.08 13.94
C ASP A 136 10.38 4.67 13.95
N ILE A 137 10.76 3.84 13.00
CA ILE A 137 10.29 2.46 12.89
C ILE A 137 11.47 1.52 13.06
N PHE A 138 11.29 0.58 13.97
CA PHE A 138 12.24 -0.48 14.26
C PHE A 138 11.55 -1.82 14.02
N VAL A 139 12.19 -2.71 13.25
CA VAL A 139 11.70 -4.08 13.06
C VAL A 139 12.74 -5.05 13.60
N SER A 140 12.33 -5.85 14.57
CA SER A 140 13.10 -6.97 15.08
C SER A 140 12.51 -8.30 14.62
N ASN A 141 13.17 -9.40 14.95
CA ASN A 141 12.63 -10.75 14.75
C ASN A 141 11.42 -11.08 15.66
N LYS A 142 11.07 -10.23 16.65
CA LYS A 142 9.95 -10.47 17.58
C LYS A 142 8.82 -9.43 17.48
N ARG A 143 9.14 -8.17 17.22
CA ARG A 143 8.16 -7.07 17.22
C ARG A 143 8.55 -5.96 16.27
N ILE A 144 7.57 -5.12 15.96
CA ILE A 144 7.73 -3.85 15.28
C ILE A 144 7.46 -2.76 16.31
N ILE A 145 8.38 -1.82 16.44
CA ILE A 145 8.24 -0.68 17.34
C ILE A 145 8.13 0.58 16.49
N ILE A 146 7.11 1.38 16.77
CA ILE A 146 6.91 2.70 16.19
C ILE A 146 7.05 3.72 17.32
N GLN A 147 8.10 4.53 17.26
CA GLN A 147 8.37 5.58 18.22
C GLN A 147 7.93 6.92 17.61
N TRP A 148 6.89 7.53 18.16
CA TRP A 148 6.40 8.81 17.68
C TRP A 148 7.06 9.96 18.42
N GLU A 149 7.18 11.10 17.74
CA GLU A 149 7.53 12.36 18.40
C GLU A 149 6.39 12.74 19.39
N ASN A 150 6.72 12.80 20.68
CA ASN A 150 5.84 13.24 21.77
C ASN A 150 4.61 12.36 22.08
N GLN A 151 4.62 11.07 21.71
CA GLN A 151 3.59 10.10 22.13
C GLN A 151 4.21 8.80 22.64
N SER A 152 3.42 8.01 23.37
CA SER A 152 3.82 6.68 23.85
C SER A 152 4.16 5.76 22.68
N ASN A 153 5.28 5.04 22.74
CA ASN A 153 5.67 4.08 21.71
C ASN A 153 4.57 3.05 21.44
N LEU A 154 4.38 2.70 20.18
CA LEU A 154 3.52 1.59 19.78
C LEU A 154 4.36 0.36 19.48
N GLU A 155 4.08 -0.67 20.25
CA GLU A 155 4.70 -1.97 20.06
C GLU A 155 3.69 -2.95 19.46
N ILE A 156 4.07 -3.55 18.35
CA ILE A 156 3.29 -4.55 17.64
C ILE A 156 4.08 -5.86 17.66
N ALA A 157 3.60 -6.85 18.40
CA ALA A 157 4.16 -8.19 18.32
C ALA A 157 4.03 -8.72 16.88
N LEU A 158 5.10 -9.31 16.33
CA LEU A 158 5.01 -9.87 14.98
C LEU A 158 3.97 -10.99 14.88
N ALA A 159 3.70 -11.70 15.98
CA ALA A 159 2.62 -12.69 16.08
C ALA A 159 1.21 -12.11 15.86
N ASP A 160 1.05 -10.80 16.00
CA ASP A 160 -0.19 -10.10 15.68
C ASP A 160 -0.18 -9.45 14.29
N CYS A 161 0.95 -9.47 13.60
CA CYS A 161 1.06 -9.05 12.22
C CYS A 161 0.57 -10.18 11.30
N LEU A 162 -0.34 -9.83 10.39
CA LEU A 162 -0.85 -10.76 9.38
C LEU A 162 0.02 -10.71 8.13
N GLN A 163 0.31 -9.49 7.65
CA GLN A 163 1.07 -9.27 6.43
C GLN A 163 1.47 -7.79 6.28
N ALA A 164 2.54 -7.53 5.53
CA ALA A 164 2.90 -6.20 5.04
C ALA A 164 2.79 -6.12 3.51
N TYR A 165 2.44 -4.95 2.97
CA TYR A 165 2.27 -4.72 1.54
C TYR A 165 2.86 -3.37 1.13
N ILE A 166 3.42 -3.28 -0.08
CA ILE A 166 3.70 -1.98 -0.71
C ILE A 166 2.38 -1.34 -1.17
N SER A 167 2.28 -0.01 -1.09
CA SER A 167 1.10 0.73 -1.53
C SER A 167 1.44 2.17 -1.90
N MET A 168 0.56 2.80 -2.67
CA MET A 168 0.56 4.25 -2.88
C MET A 168 -0.45 4.88 -1.93
N ILE A 169 0.02 5.60 -0.92
CA ILE A 169 -0.78 6.16 0.15
C ILE A 169 -1.16 7.61 -0.21
N PRO A 170 -2.44 7.99 -0.15
CA PRO A 170 -2.85 9.37 -0.33
C PRO A 170 -2.33 10.23 0.83
N HIS A 171 -1.60 11.28 0.48
CA HIS A 171 -1.11 12.28 1.41
C HIS A 171 -1.30 13.67 0.79
N GLU A 172 -2.10 14.49 1.46
CA GLU A 172 -2.55 15.79 0.97
C GLU A 172 -3.22 15.70 -0.42
N LYS A 173 -2.59 16.27 -1.45
CA LYS A 173 -3.08 16.28 -2.85
C LYS A 173 -2.32 15.29 -3.75
N THR A 174 -1.48 14.43 -3.17
CA THR A 174 -0.58 13.54 -3.89
C THR A 174 -0.67 12.09 -3.41
N LEU A 175 -0.10 11.18 -4.20
CA LEU A 175 0.11 9.80 -3.78
C LEU A 175 1.60 9.60 -3.50
N ILE A 176 1.92 9.07 -2.32
CA ILE A 176 3.28 8.83 -1.86
C ILE A 176 3.51 7.32 -1.75
N ALA A 177 4.69 6.84 -2.12
CA ALA A 177 5.09 5.45 -1.91
C ALA A 177 5.09 5.15 -0.40
N GLY A 178 4.53 4.00 -0.04
CA GLY A 178 4.38 3.63 1.35
C GLY A 178 4.16 2.15 1.55
N VAL A 179 4.02 1.79 2.81
CA VAL A 179 3.85 0.42 3.27
C VAL A 179 2.60 0.33 4.13
N ILE A 180 1.79 -0.68 3.87
CA ILE A 180 0.64 -1.01 4.70
C ILE A 180 1.01 -2.19 5.58
N LEU A 181 0.95 -1.99 6.90
CA LEU A 181 1.10 -3.04 7.91
C LEU A 181 -0.29 -3.48 8.38
N HIS A 182 -0.66 -4.73 8.09
CA HIS A 182 -1.93 -5.30 8.49
C HIS A 182 -1.75 -6.18 9.72
N THR A 183 -2.37 -5.81 10.83
CA THR A 183 -2.36 -6.61 12.06
C THR A 183 -3.73 -7.23 12.32
N LYS A 184 -3.85 -8.07 13.34
CA LYS A 184 -5.15 -8.64 13.75
C LYS A 184 -6.17 -7.55 14.13
N LYS A 185 -5.72 -6.44 14.72
CA LYS A 185 -6.58 -5.39 15.27
C LYS A 185 -6.70 -4.15 14.37
N SER A 186 -5.63 -3.78 13.66
CA SER A 186 -5.52 -2.46 13.02
C SER A 186 -4.81 -2.54 11.67
N VAL A 187 -4.83 -1.43 10.94
CA VAL A 187 -4.05 -1.23 9.72
C VAL A 187 -3.24 0.05 9.87
N TYR A 188 -1.93 -0.03 9.63
CA TYR A 188 -1.04 1.12 9.71
C TYR A 188 -0.55 1.47 8.31
N GLU A 189 -0.68 2.75 7.95
CA GLU A 189 -0.24 3.34 6.70
C GLU A 189 1.09 4.08 6.97
N LEU A 190 2.21 3.48 6.57
CA LEU A 190 3.55 4.02 6.76
C LEU A 190 3.98 4.73 5.48
N LEU A 191 4.18 6.04 5.49
CA LEU A 191 4.65 6.79 4.33
C LEU A 191 6.17 6.63 4.19
N LEU A 192 6.58 5.40 3.87
CA LEU A 192 7.96 4.95 3.79
C LEU A 192 8.28 4.51 2.36
N ILE A 193 9.31 5.12 1.78
CA ILE A 193 9.79 4.77 0.43
C ILE A 193 10.46 3.39 0.44
N ASP A 194 11.15 3.04 1.52
CA ASP A 194 11.91 1.80 1.60
C ASP A 194 10.99 0.59 1.72
N SER A 195 10.81 -0.10 0.59
CA SER A 195 9.99 -1.30 0.48
C SER A 195 10.64 -2.56 1.04
N ILE A 196 11.93 -2.51 1.44
CA ILE A 196 12.62 -3.68 2.01
C ILE A 196 11.95 -4.15 3.29
N ILE A 197 11.39 -3.24 4.08
CA ILE A 197 10.66 -3.54 5.32
C ILE A 197 9.54 -4.55 5.08
N VAL A 198 8.86 -4.49 3.93
CA VAL A 198 7.79 -5.41 3.55
C VAL A 198 8.34 -6.83 3.40
N LEU A 199 9.50 -6.96 2.76
CA LEU A 199 10.15 -8.26 2.57
C LEU A 199 10.69 -8.81 3.88
N ILE A 200 11.26 -7.96 4.73
CA ILE A 200 11.74 -8.36 6.06
C ILE A 200 10.58 -8.91 6.89
N ILE A 201 9.50 -8.13 7.06
CA ILE A 201 8.32 -8.53 7.84
C ILE A 201 7.72 -9.81 7.28
N ASN A 202 7.45 -9.87 5.97
CA ASN A 202 6.83 -11.05 5.38
C ASN A 202 7.74 -12.29 5.45
N SER A 203 9.06 -12.13 5.43
CA SER A 203 9.99 -13.26 5.59
C SER A 203 10.02 -13.77 7.04
N LEU A 204 9.97 -12.86 8.03
CA LEU A 204 9.87 -13.21 9.44
C LEU A 204 8.58 -13.97 9.76
N LEU A 205 7.46 -13.55 9.16
CA LEU A 205 6.17 -14.22 9.32
C LEU A 205 6.16 -15.62 8.71
N LYS A 206 6.89 -15.85 7.61
CA LYS A 206 6.97 -17.17 6.94
C LYS A 206 7.89 -18.16 7.64
N ARG A 207 9.04 -17.69 8.15
CA ARG A 207 10.08 -18.55 8.74
C ARG A 207 9.89 -18.83 10.23
N GLY A 208 8.96 -18.12 10.88
CA GLY A 208 8.64 -18.32 12.30
C GLY A 208 9.74 -17.81 13.22
N TYR A 209 9.97 -16.48 13.26
CA TYR A 209 10.77 -15.69 14.22
C TYR A 209 12.24 -16.08 14.48
N ASP A 210 12.69 -17.25 14.05
CA ASP A 210 14.04 -17.77 14.23
C ASP A 210 14.95 -17.23 13.12
N VAL A 211 15.64 -16.12 13.44
CA VAL A 211 16.71 -15.49 12.64
C VAL A 211 17.95 -15.35 13.52
#